data_AF-A0A1E3NXD5-F1
#
_entry.id   AF-A0A1E3NXD5-F1
#
_cell.length_a   1.000
_cell.length_b   1.000
_cell.length_c   1.000
_cell.angle_alpha   90.00
_cell.angle_beta   90.00
_cell.angle_gamma   90.00
#
_symmetry.space_group_name_H-M   'P 1'
#
loop_
_entity.id
_entity.type
_entity.pdbx_description
1 polymer ?
#
loop_
_entity_poly.entity_id
_entity_poly.type
_entity_poly.pdbx_seq_one_letter_code
_entity_poly.pdbx_strand_id
1 'polypeptide(L)'
;EPFPKWLSDFTGLKEWPGLEPPYIPLDFIDFKKISKFPVHDQGVCPQSRDSCSYDCYKCVEPDDVYSCKKLSQSFDDGPSPATPKLLSHLKHKTSFFTLGINVVRFPEIYRQVRDEGHLLGSHTWSHKYLPGLTNEQIIAQVEWSIWAMNATGNHLPKWFRPPYGGIDNRVRSILRQFGLQAALWDYDTFDWQLMSNQRTESEIINEVKKWKAKSNKPNGLILEHDGSIKTVNVALDINNVIGSDQLTVAQCIGGNDYLKVY
;
A
#
# COMPACT_ATOMS: atom_id res chain seq x y z
N GLU A 1 1.77 -21.97 2.73
CA GLU A 1 2.12 -22.83 1.58
C GLU A 1 3.61 -23.04 1.51
N PRO A 2 4.10 -24.13 0.89
CA PRO A 2 5.53 -24.31 0.67
C PRO A 2 6.08 -23.19 -0.21
N PHE A 3 7.37 -22.90 -0.07
CA PHE A 3 8.07 -21.96 -0.95
C PHE A 3 7.98 -22.44 -2.41
N PRO A 4 7.60 -21.59 -3.38
CA PRO A 4 7.31 -22.04 -4.75
C PRO A 4 8.54 -22.61 -5.46
N LYS A 5 8.38 -23.74 -6.18
CA LYS A 5 9.48 -24.38 -6.91
C LYS A 5 10.16 -23.43 -7.89
N TRP A 6 9.38 -22.66 -8.66
CA TRP A 6 9.93 -21.71 -9.63
C TRP A 6 10.81 -20.65 -8.97
N LEU A 7 10.46 -20.22 -7.75
CA LEU A 7 11.22 -19.22 -7.00
C LEU A 7 12.49 -19.85 -6.40
N SER A 8 12.42 -21.12 -5.97
CA SER A 8 13.62 -21.90 -5.61
C SER A 8 14.57 -22.07 -6.78
N ASP A 9 14.06 -22.44 -7.96
CA ASP A 9 14.89 -22.62 -9.15
C ASP A 9 15.56 -21.30 -9.57
N PHE A 10 14.88 -20.17 -9.38
CA PHE A 10 15.38 -18.84 -9.72
C PHE A 10 16.39 -18.28 -8.71
N THR A 11 16.10 -18.39 -7.41
CA THR A 11 16.89 -17.74 -6.34
C THR A 11 17.88 -18.66 -5.63
N GLY A 12 17.70 -19.99 -5.75
CA GLY A 12 18.39 -20.99 -4.94
C GLY A 12 17.89 -21.10 -3.49
N LEU A 13 16.92 -20.28 -3.08
CA LEU A 13 16.36 -20.27 -1.73
C LEU A 13 15.27 -21.34 -1.56
N LYS A 14 15.01 -21.72 -0.31
CA LYS A 14 14.01 -22.75 0.04
C LYS A 14 12.93 -22.26 0.99
N GLU A 15 13.02 -21.00 1.41
CA GLU A 15 12.10 -20.37 2.33
C GLU A 15 12.02 -18.87 2.04
N TRP A 16 10.91 -18.26 2.46
CA TRP A 16 10.72 -16.82 2.37
C TRP A 16 11.68 -16.10 3.34
N PRO A 17 12.24 -14.95 2.95
CA PRO A 17 13.22 -14.26 3.78
C PRO A 17 12.59 -13.66 5.05
N GLY A 18 13.44 -13.25 5.98
CA GLY A 18 13.03 -12.46 7.14
C GLY A 18 12.68 -11.02 6.77
N LEU A 19 12.78 -10.10 7.75
CA LEU A 19 12.42 -8.69 7.55
C LEU A 19 13.34 -7.96 6.57
N GLU A 20 14.59 -8.40 6.40
CA GLU A 20 15.51 -7.88 5.39
C GLU A 20 15.63 -8.89 4.25
N PRO A 21 14.85 -8.74 3.16
CA PRO A 21 14.95 -9.63 2.02
C PRO A 21 16.28 -9.40 1.28
N PRO A 22 16.93 -10.46 0.78
CA PRO A 22 18.13 -10.32 -0.03
C PRO A 22 17.79 -9.69 -1.38
N TYR A 23 18.66 -8.84 -1.90
CA TYR A 23 18.56 -8.36 -3.27
C TYR A 23 18.88 -9.48 -4.26
N ILE A 24 17.96 -9.74 -5.19
CA ILE A 24 18.17 -10.67 -6.29
C ILE A 24 18.20 -9.85 -7.60
N PRO A 25 19.30 -9.87 -8.36
CA PRO A 25 19.38 -9.12 -9.60
C PRO A 25 18.29 -9.50 -10.61
N LEU A 26 17.67 -8.49 -11.23
CA LEU A 26 16.66 -8.63 -12.27
C LEU A 26 17.13 -7.90 -13.52
N ASP A 27 17.16 -8.60 -14.66
CA ASP A 27 17.74 -8.09 -15.92
C ASP A 27 17.07 -6.82 -16.45
N PHE A 28 15.81 -6.57 -16.09
CA PHE A 28 15.07 -5.38 -16.51
C PHE A 28 15.36 -4.14 -15.66
N ILE A 29 16.07 -4.28 -14.53
CA ILE A 29 16.44 -3.17 -13.66
C ILE A 29 17.67 -2.45 -14.23
N ASP A 30 17.49 -1.19 -14.59
CA ASP A 30 18.52 -0.28 -15.08
C ASP A 30 18.82 0.81 -14.04
N PHE A 31 19.91 0.64 -13.32
CA PHE A 31 20.38 1.61 -12.32
C PHE A 31 20.69 2.98 -12.90
N LYS A 32 20.96 3.10 -14.21
CA LYS A 32 21.23 4.40 -14.86
C LYS A 32 19.97 5.25 -14.99
N LYS A 33 18.78 4.63 -14.96
CA LYS A 33 17.48 5.32 -15.00
C LYS A 33 16.96 5.72 -13.62
N ILE A 34 17.64 5.33 -12.55
CA ILE A 34 17.24 5.70 -11.20
C ILE A 34 17.66 7.14 -10.93
N SER A 35 16.68 8.00 -10.61
CA SER A 35 16.93 9.38 -10.21
C SER A 35 17.91 9.47 -9.04
N LYS A 36 18.88 10.38 -9.15
CA LYS A 36 19.96 10.54 -8.16
C LYS A 36 19.57 11.56 -7.11
N PHE A 37 18.91 11.10 -6.05
CA PHE A 37 18.64 11.90 -4.85
C PHE A 37 19.30 11.24 -3.64
N PRO A 38 19.80 12.04 -2.66
CA PRO A 38 20.39 11.50 -1.45
C PRO A 38 19.34 10.73 -0.64
N VAL A 39 19.80 9.69 0.05
CA VAL A 39 19.00 9.02 1.07
C VAL A 39 18.70 10.00 2.21
N HIS A 40 17.56 9.85 2.87
CA HIS A 40 17.22 10.60 4.06
C HIS A 40 16.46 9.73 5.06
N ASP A 41 16.58 10.07 6.33
CA ASP A 41 15.90 9.35 7.40
C ASP A 41 14.45 9.81 7.53
N GLN A 42 13.61 8.92 8.07
CA GLN A 42 12.21 9.23 8.33
C GLN A 42 12.10 10.44 9.26
N GLY A 43 11.28 11.43 8.87
CA GLY A 43 11.09 12.68 9.62
C GLY A 43 12.18 13.73 9.38
N VAL A 44 13.20 13.43 8.56
CA VAL A 44 14.25 14.38 8.17
C VAL A 44 14.08 14.74 6.70
N CYS A 45 13.59 15.95 6.44
CA CYS A 45 13.27 16.37 5.08
C CYS A 45 14.48 16.92 4.32
N PRO A 46 14.69 16.50 3.05
CA PRO A 46 15.71 17.09 2.18
C PRO A 46 15.52 18.59 2.03
N GLN A 47 16.58 19.40 2.12
CA GLN A 47 16.44 20.86 2.02
C GLN A 47 15.81 21.33 0.70
N SER A 48 16.14 20.66 -0.40
CA SER A 48 15.53 20.91 -1.71
C SER A 48 14.26 20.08 -1.90
N ARG A 49 13.27 20.68 -2.57
CA ARG A 49 12.02 20.01 -2.99
C ARG A 49 12.14 19.24 -4.30
N ASP A 50 13.29 19.30 -4.98
CA ASP A 50 13.49 18.70 -6.30
C ASP A 50 13.32 17.17 -6.31
N SER A 51 13.49 16.51 -5.15
CA SER A 51 13.25 15.08 -5.01
C SER A 51 11.77 14.70 -5.07
N CYS A 52 10.85 15.68 -5.00
CA CYS A 52 9.41 15.47 -4.92
C CYS A 52 9.02 14.45 -3.83
N SER A 53 9.48 14.66 -2.60
CA SER A 53 9.09 13.82 -1.46
C SER A 53 7.64 14.09 -1.03
N TYR A 54 6.82 13.03 -0.98
CA TYR A 54 5.43 13.13 -0.54
C TYR A 54 5.28 13.26 0.97
N ASP A 55 6.05 12.51 1.76
CA ASP A 55 6.03 12.58 3.21
C ASP A 55 6.45 13.96 3.75
N CYS A 56 7.41 14.62 3.10
CA CYS A 56 7.87 15.95 3.50
C CYS A 56 7.04 17.10 2.93
N TYR A 57 6.68 17.03 1.65
CA TYR A 57 6.15 18.19 0.93
C TYR A 57 4.78 17.93 0.28
N LYS A 58 4.20 16.74 0.48
CA LYS A 58 3.00 16.28 -0.22
C LYS A 58 3.14 16.42 -1.74
N CYS A 59 4.37 16.27 -2.24
CA CYS A 59 4.66 16.34 -3.66
C CYS A 59 4.22 15.04 -4.34
N VAL A 60 3.49 15.20 -5.44
CA VAL A 60 2.95 14.11 -6.26
C VAL A 60 3.43 14.29 -7.69
N GLU A 61 3.73 13.17 -8.35
CA GLU A 61 4.05 13.13 -9.78
C GLU A 61 2.77 12.84 -10.61
N PRO A 62 2.75 13.15 -11.92
CA PRO A 62 1.55 13.02 -12.75
C PRO A 62 0.93 11.60 -12.80
N ASP A 63 1.72 10.57 -12.57
CA ASP A 63 1.30 9.17 -12.55
C ASP A 63 0.92 8.64 -11.15
N ASP A 64 1.05 9.46 -10.11
CA ASP A 64 0.59 9.13 -8.76
C ASP A 64 -0.94 9.32 -8.65
N VAL A 65 -1.60 8.39 -7.96
CA VAL A 65 -3.01 8.55 -7.57
C VAL A 65 -3.08 8.96 -6.12
N TYR A 66 -3.40 10.23 -5.83
CA TYR A 66 -3.44 10.75 -4.47
C TYR A 66 -4.84 11.12 -3.96
N SER A 67 -5.85 11.10 -4.83
CA SER A 67 -7.24 11.45 -4.49
C SER A 67 -8.21 10.63 -5.34
N CYS A 68 -9.50 10.73 -5.02
CA CYS A 68 -10.57 10.01 -5.70
C CYS A 68 -11.84 10.85 -5.82
N LYS A 69 -12.59 10.70 -6.91
CA LYS A 69 -13.84 11.45 -7.14
C LYS A 69 -14.98 11.14 -6.15
N LYS A 70 -14.84 10.08 -5.34
CA LYS A 70 -15.72 9.72 -4.22
C LYS A 70 -14.86 9.47 -3.00
N LEU A 71 -15.38 9.71 -1.81
CA LEU A 71 -14.73 9.25 -0.58
C LEU A 71 -14.55 7.74 -0.66
N SER A 72 -13.30 7.30 -0.66
CA SER A 72 -12.96 5.89 -0.83
C SER A 72 -11.93 5.48 0.20
N GLN A 73 -12.27 4.49 1.02
CA GLN A 73 -11.37 3.88 2.00
C GLN A 73 -10.28 3.10 1.27
N SER A 74 -9.12 3.02 1.88
CA SER A 74 -8.05 2.11 1.50
C SER A 74 -7.35 1.62 2.76
N PHE A 75 -6.91 0.37 2.74
CA PHE A 75 -6.44 -0.32 3.95
C PHE A 75 -5.01 -0.81 3.78
N ASP A 76 -4.12 -0.36 4.66
CA ASP A 76 -2.71 -0.72 4.66
C ASP A 76 -2.40 -1.78 5.75
N ASP A 77 -1.23 -2.40 5.62
CA ASP A 77 -0.59 -3.36 6.54
C ASP A 77 -1.11 -4.79 6.56
N GLY A 78 -2.30 -5.05 6.02
CA GLY A 78 -2.85 -6.40 5.92
C GLY A 78 -2.06 -7.34 5.00
N PRO A 79 -2.58 -8.57 4.78
CA PRO A 79 -3.69 -9.17 5.52
C PRO A 79 -3.32 -9.42 6.99
N SER A 80 -4.32 -9.44 7.86
CA SER A 80 -4.19 -9.76 9.29
C SER A 80 -5.35 -10.64 9.76
N PRO A 81 -5.29 -11.23 10.96
CA PRO A 81 -6.43 -11.92 11.55
C PRO A 81 -7.69 -11.04 11.72
N ALA A 82 -7.56 -9.71 11.66
CA ALA A 82 -8.70 -8.78 11.73
C ALA A 82 -9.34 -8.52 10.35
N THR A 83 -8.61 -8.72 9.24
CA THR A 83 -9.11 -8.48 7.87
C THR A 83 -10.44 -9.19 7.56
N PRO A 84 -10.68 -10.46 7.94
CA PRO A 84 -11.98 -11.11 7.67
C PRO A 84 -13.18 -10.40 8.31
N LYS A 85 -12.99 -9.77 9.47
CA LYS A 85 -14.03 -8.96 10.10
C LYS A 85 -14.36 -7.75 9.24
N LEU A 86 -13.35 -7.06 8.72
CA LEU A 86 -13.54 -5.95 7.79
C LEU A 86 -14.31 -6.41 6.54
N LEU A 87 -13.85 -7.47 5.88
CA LEU A 87 -14.47 -8.03 4.66
C LEU A 87 -15.97 -8.32 4.83
N SER A 88 -16.36 -8.99 5.92
CA SER A 88 -17.78 -9.32 6.18
C SER A 88 -18.73 -8.10 6.23
N HIS A 89 -18.20 -6.92 6.53
CA HIS A 89 -18.98 -5.68 6.63
C HIS A 89 -18.94 -4.83 5.36
N LEU A 90 -17.91 -4.97 4.52
CA LEU A 90 -17.84 -4.28 3.23
C LEU A 90 -18.93 -4.82 2.30
N LYS A 91 -19.65 -3.91 1.63
CA LYS A 91 -20.70 -4.23 0.63
C LYS A 91 -20.34 -3.73 -0.77
N HIS A 92 -19.08 -3.36 -0.93
CA HIS A 92 -18.48 -2.71 -2.08
C HIS A 92 -17.02 -3.15 -2.18
N LYS A 93 -16.39 -2.87 -3.32
CA LYS A 93 -14.96 -3.14 -3.50
C LYS A 93 -14.15 -1.96 -2.98
N THR A 94 -12.99 -2.26 -2.43
CA THR A 94 -12.05 -1.28 -1.88
C THR A 94 -10.62 -1.74 -2.20
N SER A 95 -9.63 -0.95 -1.79
CA SER A 95 -8.21 -1.21 -2.05
C SER A 95 -7.49 -1.61 -0.78
N PHE A 96 -6.75 -2.71 -0.84
CA PHE A 96 -5.88 -3.21 0.21
C PHE A 96 -4.44 -3.16 -0.26
N PHE A 97 -3.55 -2.57 0.53
CA PHE A 97 -2.11 -2.55 0.28
C PHE A 97 -1.41 -3.43 1.29
N THR A 98 -0.94 -4.59 0.81
CA THR A 98 -0.53 -5.68 1.69
C THR A 98 0.97 -5.79 1.83
N LEU A 99 1.43 -6.12 3.03
CA LEU A 99 2.83 -6.47 3.28
C LEU A 99 3.13 -7.87 2.75
N GLY A 100 4.22 -8.03 2.00
CA GLY A 100 4.61 -9.32 1.43
C GLY A 100 4.78 -10.41 2.50
N ILE A 101 5.35 -10.07 3.65
CA ILE A 101 5.46 -11.00 4.78
C ILE A 101 4.10 -11.47 5.29
N ASN A 102 3.08 -10.60 5.27
CA ASN A 102 1.72 -10.94 5.69
C ASN A 102 0.98 -11.75 4.63
N VAL A 103 1.24 -11.51 3.33
CA VAL A 103 0.73 -12.36 2.24
C VAL A 103 1.17 -13.81 2.42
N VAL A 104 2.44 -14.03 2.79
CA VAL A 104 2.97 -15.38 3.07
C VAL A 104 2.43 -15.96 4.37
N ARG A 105 2.27 -15.12 5.39
CA ARG A 105 1.81 -15.54 6.73
C ARG A 105 0.32 -15.88 6.77
N PHE A 106 -0.51 -15.17 6.01
CA PHE A 106 -1.97 -15.31 5.99
C PHE A 106 -2.51 -15.51 4.56
N PRO A 107 -2.07 -16.57 3.86
CA PRO A 107 -2.38 -16.75 2.44
C PRO A 107 -3.87 -16.94 2.17
N GLU A 108 -4.60 -17.59 3.08
CA GLU A 108 -6.05 -17.78 2.93
C GLU A 108 -6.83 -16.47 3.06
N ILE A 109 -6.40 -15.58 3.95
CA ILE A 109 -7.03 -14.26 4.11
C ILE A 109 -6.74 -13.41 2.87
N TYR A 110 -5.50 -13.45 2.36
CA TYR A 110 -5.15 -12.77 1.12
C TYR A 110 -6.00 -13.24 -0.07
N ARG A 111 -6.18 -14.57 -0.21
CA ARG A 111 -7.06 -15.16 -1.22
C ARG A 111 -8.51 -14.74 -1.02
N GLN A 112 -9.01 -14.72 0.21
CA GLN A 112 -10.35 -14.23 0.51
C GLN A 112 -10.56 -12.79 0.02
N VAL A 113 -9.62 -11.88 0.31
CA VAL A 113 -9.68 -10.48 -0.17
C VAL A 113 -9.75 -10.44 -1.71
N ARG A 114 -8.95 -11.27 -2.38
CA ARG A 114 -8.92 -11.38 -3.85
C ARG A 114 -10.21 -11.94 -4.43
N ASP A 115 -10.71 -13.05 -3.88
CA ASP A 115 -11.89 -13.77 -4.36
C ASP A 115 -13.17 -12.97 -4.13
N GLU A 116 -13.17 -12.15 -3.08
CA GLU A 116 -14.18 -11.10 -2.86
C GLU A 116 -13.97 -9.89 -3.79
N GLY A 117 -13.05 -9.93 -4.77
CA GLY A 117 -12.92 -8.93 -5.84
C GLY A 117 -12.42 -7.56 -5.40
N HIS A 118 -11.75 -7.46 -4.24
CA HIS A 118 -11.08 -6.24 -3.83
C HIS A 118 -9.78 -6.04 -4.63
N LEU A 119 -9.33 -4.79 -4.71
CA LEU A 119 -8.04 -4.46 -5.33
C LEU A 119 -6.92 -4.74 -4.33
N LEU A 120 -5.93 -5.52 -4.75
CA LEU A 120 -4.72 -5.82 -3.97
C LEU A 120 -3.49 -5.13 -4.57
N GLY A 121 -2.90 -4.21 -3.82
CA GLY A 121 -1.63 -3.54 -4.11
C GLY A 121 -0.52 -3.98 -3.16
N SER A 122 0.73 -3.68 -3.53
CA SER A 122 1.89 -3.94 -2.68
C SER A 122 2.12 -2.81 -1.68
N HIS A 123 2.51 -3.15 -0.45
CA HIS A 123 2.95 -2.20 0.57
C HIS A 123 4.40 -2.46 1.02
N THR A 124 5.27 -2.91 0.11
CA THR A 124 6.61 -3.50 0.37
C THR A 124 6.55 -4.91 0.96
N TRP A 125 7.73 -5.48 1.23
CA TRP A 125 7.86 -6.78 1.87
C TRP A 125 7.64 -6.68 3.38
N SER A 126 8.32 -5.75 4.05
CA SER A 126 8.40 -5.67 5.52
C SER A 126 8.23 -4.27 6.11
N HIS A 127 7.55 -3.38 5.38
CA HIS A 127 7.17 -2.03 5.83
C HIS A 127 8.37 -1.09 6.07
N LYS A 128 9.37 -1.12 5.19
CA LYS A 128 10.55 -0.24 5.30
C LYS A 128 10.30 1.15 4.74
N TYR A 129 10.88 2.16 5.39
CA TYR A 129 10.92 3.53 4.88
C TYR A 129 11.90 3.62 3.71
N LEU A 130 11.36 3.64 2.48
CA LEU A 130 12.14 3.51 1.25
C LEU A 130 13.17 4.63 1.01
N PRO A 131 12.90 5.92 1.32
CA PRO A 131 13.87 6.98 1.06
C PRO A 131 15.18 6.86 1.87
N GLY A 132 15.17 6.11 2.98
CA GLY A 132 16.36 5.82 3.77
C GLY A 132 17.17 4.60 3.30
N LEU A 133 16.66 3.84 2.32
CA LEU A 133 17.30 2.62 1.84
C LEU A 133 18.20 2.86 0.62
N THR A 134 19.15 1.93 0.37
CA THR A 134 19.85 1.85 -0.93
C THR A 134 18.90 1.41 -2.05
N ASN A 135 19.30 1.59 -3.31
CA ASN A 135 18.47 1.18 -4.44
C ASN A 135 18.20 -0.33 -4.43
N GLU A 136 19.22 -1.14 -4.16
CA GLU A 136 19.14 -2.60 -4.03
C GLU A 136 18.15 -3.02 -2.93
N GLN A 137 18.19 -2.33 -1.78
CA GLN A 137 17.27 -2.59 -0.68
C GLN A 137 15.82 -2.22 -1.03
N ILE A 138 15.59 -1.11 -1.75
CA ILE A 138 14.25 -0.77 -2.27
C ILE A 138 13.77 -1.84 -3.23
N ILE A 139 14.63 -2.25 -4.17
CA ILE A 139 14.31 -3.29 -5.16
C ILE A 139 13.94 -4.60 -4.45
N ALA A 140 14.73 -5.04 -3.47
CA ALA A 140 14.45 -6.22 -2.66
C ALA A 140 13.09 -6.13 -1.94
N GLN A 141 12.76 -4.98 -1.35
CA GLN A 141 11.46 -4.76 -0.71
C GLN A 141 10.28 -4.89 -1.68
N VAL A 142 10.45 -4.46 -2.92
CA VAL A 142 9.41 -4.49 -3.96
C VAL A 142 9.29 -5.88 -4.59
N GLU A 143 10.40 -6.47 -5.03
CA GLU A 143 10.39 -7.74 -5.78
C GLU A 143 9.87 -8.90 -4.94
N TRP A 144 10.27 -9.00 -3.67
CA TRP A 144 9.82 -10.06 -2.77
C TRP A 144 8.34 -9.95 -2.44
N SER A 145 7.83 -8.71 -2.35
CA SER A 145 6.39 -8.46 -2.20
C SER A 145 5.62 -8.93 -3.44
N ILE A 146 6.08 -8.57 -4.63
CA ILE A 146 5.48 -9.00 -5.91
C ILE A 146 5.49 -10.54 -6.03
N TRP A 147 6.60 -11.20 -5.70
CA TRP A 147 6.70 -12.66 -5.78
C TRP A 147 5.76 -13.37 -4.81
N ALA A 148 5.60 -12.87 -3.59
CA ALA A 148 4.61 -13.39 -2.66
C ALA A 148 3.17 -13.20 -3.17
N MET A 149 2.85 -12.03 -3.72
CA MET A 149 1.54 -11.76 -4.31
C MET A 149 1.25 -12.69 -5.51
N ASN A 150 2.25 -12.93 -6.37
CA ASN A 150 2.14 -13.87 -7.49
C ASN A 150 1.98 -15.32 -7.02
N ALA A 151 2.81 -15.76 -6.08
CA ALA A 151 2.78 -17.12 -5.55
C ALA A 151 1.45 -17.45 -4.86
N THR A 152 0.89 -16.51 -4.09
CA THR A 152 -0.31 -16.75 -3.28
C THR A 152 -1.61 -16.45 -4.03
N GLY A 153 -1.61 -15.41 -4.87
CA GLY A 153 -2.81 -14.92 -5.54
C GLY A 153 -2.69 -14.84 -7.05
N ASN A 154 -1.71 -15.49 -7.69
CA ASN A 154 -1.67 -15.68 -9.14
C ASN A 154 -1.91 -14.38 -9.93
N HIS A 155 -1.28 -13.27 -9.51
CA HIS A 155 -1.37 -11.97 -10.16
C HIS A 155 -0.10 -11.15 -9.96
N LEU A 156 0.07 -10.13 -10.79
CA LEU A 156 1.11 -9.10 -10.62
C LEU A 156 0.44 -7.77 -10.26
N PRO A 157 0.78 -7.16 -9.11
CA PRO A 157 0.18 -5.91 -8.70
C PRO A 157 0.55 -4.79 -9.67
N LYS A 158 -0.38 -3.87 -9.88
CA LYS A 158 -0.10 -2.58 -10.54
C LYS A 158 0.08 -1.45 -9.54
N TRP A 159 -0.55 -1.59 -8.37
CA TRP A 159 -0.64 -0.52 -7.38
C TRP A 159 0.35 -0.75 -6.25
N PHE A 160 0.98 0.33 -5.82
CA PHE A 160 1.94 0.34 -4.73
C PHE A 160 1.64 1.49 -3.78
N ARG A 161 1.64 1.22 -2.48
CA ARG A 161 1.52 2.25 -1.44
C ARG A 161 2.83 2.30 -0.68
N PRO A 162 3.53 3.45 -0.59
CA PRO A 162 4.77 3.55 0.16
C PRO A 162 4.49 3.58 1.67
N PRO A 163 5.13 2.71 2.48
CA PRO A 163 5.13 2.85 3.93
C PRO A 163 5.47 4.27 4.38
N TYR A 164 4.72 4.78 5.35
CA TYR A 164 4.86 6.13 5.90
C TYR A 164 4.64 7.28 4.90
N GLY A 165 4.18 6.99 3.68
CA GLY A 165 4.17 7.96 2.59
C GLY A 165 5.58 8.27 2.07
N GLY A 166 6.58 7.48 2.47
CA GLY A 166 7.99 7.66 2.14
C GLY A 166 8.26 7.34 0.68
N ILE A 167 8.07 8.32 -0.18
CA ILE A 167 8.33 8.21 -1.62
C ILE A 167 8.90 9.52 -2.14
N ASP A 168 9.96 9.40 -2.92
CA ASP A 168 10.59 10.46 -3.69
C ASP A 168 10.78 10.00 -5.14
N ASN A 169 11.35 10.86 -5.99
CA ASN A 169 11.58 10.54 -7.40
C ASN A 169 12.61 9.42 -7.61
N ARG A 170 13.49 9.13 -6.63
CA ARG A 170 14.36 7.95 -6.68
C ARG A 170 13.55 6.68 -6.51
N VAL A 171 12.67 6.63 -5.51
CA VAL A 171 11.75 5.51 -5.28
C VAL A 171 10.80 5.32 -6.46
N ARG A 172 10.16 6.38 -6.97
CA ARG A 172 9.28 6.31 -8.16
C ARG A 172 10.00 5.75 -9.38
N SER A 173 11.27 6.13 -9.59
CA SER A 173 12.06 5.62 -10.71
C SER A 173 12.28 4.11 -10.63
N ILE A 174 12.34 3.53 -9.43
CA ILE A 174 12.43 2.07 -9.23
C ILE A 174 11.05 1.43 -9.44
N LEU A 175 9.99 1.96 -8.82
CA LEU A 175 8.63 1.42 -8.95
C LEU A 175 8.17 1.34 -10.42
N ARG A 176 8.46 2.38 -11.21
CA ARG A 176 8.12 2.42 -12.65
C ARG A 176 8.79 1.31 -13.45
N GLN A 177 9.97 0.83 -13.05
CA GLN A 177 10.64 -0.29 -13.73
C GLN A 177 9.94 -1.64 -13.49
N PHE A 178 9.20 -1.76 -12.38
CA PHE A 178 8.28 -2.87 -12.13
C PHE A 178 6.89 -2.67 -12.76
N GLY A 179 6.66 -1.53 -13.41
CA GLY A 179 5.35 -1.14 -13.94
C GLY A 179 4.35 -0.69 -12.86
N LEU A 180 4.83 -0.44 -11.63
CA LEU A 180 3.98 -0.04 -10.51
C LEU A 180 3.65 1.46 -10.56
N GLN A 181 2.45 1.79 -10.11
CA GLN A 181 1.99 3.16 -9.88
C GLN A 181 1.75 3.40 -8.40
N ALA A 182 2.19 4.56 -7.91
CA ALA A 182 2.00 4.91 -6.50
C ALA A 182 0.55 5.34 -6.24
N ALA A 183 -0.05 4.72 -5.23
CA ALA A 183 -1.28 5.17 -4.61
C ALA A 183 -0.94 5.88 -3.31
N LEU A 184 -1.31 7.14 -3.19
CA LEU A 184 -1.14 7.98 -2.01
C LEU A 184 -2.51 8.24 -1.39
N TRP A 185 -2.68 9.35 -0.69
CA TRP A 185 -3.93 9.77 -0.07
C TRP A 185 -3.99 11.29 0.07
N ASP A 186 -5.19 11.83 0.23
CA ASP A 186 -5.45 13.24 0.55
C ASP A 186 -6.21 13.41 1.87
N TYR A 187 -6.58 12.29 2.50
CA TYR A 187 -7.13 12.26 3.85
C TYR A 187 -6.55 11.11 4.67
N ASP A 188 -5.90 11.44 5.79
CA ASP A 188 -5.35 10.49 6.76
C ASP A 188 -6.24 10.44 7.99
N THR A 189 -6.69 9.25 8.38
CA THR A 189 -7.53 9.08 9.58
C THR A 189 -6.73 9.15 10.88
N PHE A 190 -5.41 8.89 10.80
CA PHE A 190 -4.55 8.64 11.95
C PHE A 190 -5.10 7.54 12.88
N ASP A 191 -5.81 6.55 12.35
CA ASP A 191 -6.38 5.42 13.09
C ASP A 191 -5.33 4.60 13.85
N TRP A 192 -4.11 4.52 13.35
CA TRP A 192 -2.97 3.90 14.02
C TRP A 192 -2.67 4.51 15.40
N GLN A 193 -3.06 5.77 15.66
CA GLN A 193 -2.91 6.43 16.97
C GLN A 193 -3.83 5.84 18.05
N LEU A 194 -4.79 4.98 17.70
CA LEU A 194 -5.57 4.16 18.64
C LEU A 194 -4.70 3.12 19.37
N MET A 195 -3.55 2.74 18.78
CA MET A 195 -2.63 1.78 19.37
C MET A 195 -1.81 2.41 20.51
N SER A 196 -1.51 3.70 20.42
CA SER A 196 -0.80 4.50 21.43
C SER A 196 -1.74 5.29 22.35
N ASN A 197 -3.06 5.15 22.19
CA ASN A 197 -4.10 5.94 22.88
C ASN A 197 -3.92 7.47 22.73
N GLN A 198 -3.29 7.92 21.63
CA GLN A 198 -3.16 9.35 21.31
C GLN A 198 -4.42 9.92 20.64
N ARG A 199 -5.27 9.05 20.11
CA ARG A 199 -6.61 9.36 19.59
C ARG A 199 -7.63 8.37 20.14
N THR A 200 -8.89 8.77 20.11
CA THR A 200 -10.06 7.93 20.36
C THR A 200 -10.84 7.67 19.08
N GLU A 201 -11.63 6.59 19.05
CA GLU A 201 -12.49 6.27 17.90
C GLU A 201 -13.46 7.42 17.58
N SER A 202 -14.03 8.04 18.63
CA SER A 202 -14.95 9.18 18.50
C SER A 202 -14.30 10.39 17.82
N GLU A 203 -13.05 10.70 18.12
CA GLU A 203 -12.33 11.82 17.49
C GLU A 203 -12.15 11.57 15.99
N ILE A 204 -11.69 10.37 15.63
CA ILE A 204 -11.48 9.97 14.22
C ILE A 204 -12.81 10.05 13.45
N ILE A 205 -13.88 9.46 13.98
CA ILE A 205 -15.21 9.47 13.35
C ILE A 205 -15.73 10.90 13.17
N ASN A 206 -15.55 11.76 14.17
CA ASN A 206 -15.98 13.16 14.09
C ASN A 206 -15.20 13.96 13.05
N GLU A 207 -13.89 13.70 12.89
CA GLU A 207 -13.09 14.32 11.85
C GLU A 207 -13.50 13.86 10.45
N VAL A 208 -13.77 12.57 10.27
CA VAL A 208 -14.29 12.04 8.99
C VAL A 208 -15.64 12.67 8.65
N LYS A 209 -16.55 12.81 9.63
CA LYS A 209 -17.83 13.51 9.42
C LYS A 209 -17.61 14.96 8.99
N LYS A 210 -16.68 15.67 9.63
CA LYS A 210 -16.31 17.04 9.25
C LYS A 210 -15.74 17.09 7.83
N TRP A 211 -14.86 16.16 7.47
CA TRP A 211 -14.31 16.06 6.11
C TRP A 211 -15.40 15.86 5.07
N LYS A 212 -16.28 14.86 5.28
CA LYS A 212 -17.44 14.59 4.43
C LYS A 212 -18.32 15.84 4.27
N ALA A 213 -18.53 16.62 5.34
CA ALA A 213 -19.37 17.81 5.31
C ALA A 213 -18.74 19.04 4.61
N LYS A 214 -17.46 19.01 4.21
CA LYS A 214 -16.80 20.15 3.54
C LYS A 214 -17.34 20.42 2.13
N SER A 215 -17.99 19.44 1.50
CA SER A 215 -18.48 19.54 0.12
C SER A 215 -19.81 18.81 -0.04
N ASN A 216 -20.71 19.35 -0.86
CA ASN A 216 -21.93 18.65 -1.27
C ASN A 216 -21.65 17.44 -2.18
N LYS A 217 -20.42 17.36 -2.73
CA LYS A 217 -19.91 16.19 -3.46
C LYS A 217 -18.57 15.78 -2.82
N PRO A 218 -18.60 15.02 -1.72
CA PRO A 218 -17.40 14.62 -1.01
C PRO A 218 -16.52 13.73 -1.88
N ASN A 219 -15.22 14.02 -1.87
CA ASN A 219 -14.20 13.32 -2.63
C ASN A 219 -12.97 13.08 -1.73
N GLY A 220 -12.12 12.15 -2.12
CA GLY A 220 -10.89 11.84 -1.40
C GLY A 220 -10.58 10.34 -1.34
N LEU A 221 -9.29 10.04 -1.26
CA LEU A 221 -8.76 8.71 -1.00
C LEU A 221 -8.28 8.68 0.45
N ILE A 222 -8.95 7.87 1.26
CA ILE A 222 -8.78 7.80 2.71
C ILE A 222 -7.75 6.72 3.05
N LEU A 223 -6.78 7.07 3.90
CA LEU A 223 -5.82 6.13 4.48
C LEU A 223 -6.35 5.59 5.83
N GLU A 224 -6.44 4.26 5.91
CA GLU A 224 -6.76 3.46 7.09
C GLU A 224 -5.90 2.18 7.10
N HIS A 225 -5.93 1.43 8.19
CA HIS A 225 -5.13 0.21 8.35
C HIS A 225 -6.00 -0.98 8.78
N ASP A 226 -5.77 -2.15 8.17
CA ASP A 226 -6.44 -3.41 8.58
C ASP A 226 -5.52 -4.37 9.35
N GLY A 227 -4.34 -3.91 9.76
CA GLY A 227 -3.37 -4.68 10.55
C GLY A 227 -3.78 -4.99 12.00
N SER A 228 -4.84 -4.35 12.53
CA SER A 228 -5.25 -4.43 13.94
C SER A 228 -6.77 -4.48 14.08
N ILE A 229 -7.27 -5.17 15.12
CA ILE A 229 -8.71 -5.18 15.42
C ILE A 229 -9.24 -3.79 15.82
N LYS A 230 -8.40 -2.94 16.44
CA LYS A 230 -8.80 -1.58 16.82
C LYS A 230 -9.03 -0.70 15.60
N THR A 231 -8.11 -0.72 14.64
CA THR A 231 -8.23 0.06 13.40
C THR A 231 -9.36 -0.48 12.52
N VAL A 232 -9.54 -1.80 12.45
CA VAL A 232 -10.69 -2.41 11.78
C VAL A 232 -12.02 -1.97 12.39
N ASN A 233 -12.15 -1.90 13.72
CA ASN A 233 -13.40 -1.47 14.35
C ASN A 233 -13.79 -0.05 13.95
N VAL A 234 -12.85 0.91 14.03
CA VAL A 234 -13.15 2.29 13.63
C VAL A 234 -13.42 2.40 12.12
N ALA A 235 -12.77 1.58 11.30
CA ALA A 235 -13.01 1.54 9.86
C ALA A 235 -14.44 1.12 9.50
N LEU A 236 -15.07 0.24 10.29
CA LEU A 236 -16.47 -0.12 10.12
C LEU A 236 -17.39 1.08 10.35
N ASP A 237 -17.11 1.87 11.38
CA ASP A 237 -17.88 3.07 11.70
C ASP A 237 -17.66 4.17 10.65
N ILE A 238 -16.43 4.32 10.16
CA ILE A 238 -16.11 5.21 9.03
C ILE A 238 -16.89 4.80 7.79
N ASN A 239 -16.93 3.50 7.46
CA ASN A 239 -17.71 2.98 6.35
C ASN A 239 -19.21 3.30 6.49
N ASN A 240 -19.76 3.19 7.70
CA ASN A 240 -21.15 3.60 7.98
C ASN A 240 -21.38 5.11 7.80
N VAL A 241 -20.38 5.94 8.12
CA VAL A 241 -20.45 7.40 7.93
C VAL A 241 -20.41 7.78 6.46
N ILE A 242 -19.48 7.24 5.67
CA ILE A 242 -19.27 7.68 4.28
C ILE A 242 -20.18 6.96 3.30
N GLY A 243 -20.58 5.71 3.59
CA GLY A 243 -21.45 4.88 2.77
C GLY A 243 -20.69 3.98 1.79
N SER A 244 -21.43 3.11 1.07
CA SER A 244 -20.87 2.11 0.15
C SER A 244 -20.57 2.63 -1.26
N ASP A 245 -20.91 3.88 -1.57
CA ASP A 245 -20.62 4.48 -2.87
C ASP A 245 -19.16 4.94 -2.97
N GLN A 246 -18.25 3.99 -2.96
CA GLN A 246 -16.80 4.19 -2.99
C GLN A 246 -16.19 3.53 -4.21
N LEU A 247 -14.91 3.79 -4.45
CA LEU A 247 -14.16 3.28 -5.60
C LEU A 247 -12.86 2.62 -5.15
N THR A 248 -12.39 1.64 -5.91
CA THR A 248 -10.98 1.22 -5.79
C THR A 248 -10.06 2.31 -6.37
N VAL A 249 -8.77 2.28 -6.00
CA VAL A 249 -7.78 3.23 -6.53
C VAL A 249 -7.73 3.22 -8.05
N ALA A 250 -7.85 2.04 -8.68
CA ALA A 250 -7.92 1.93 -10.13
C ALA A 250 -9.15 2.64 -10.70
N GLN A 251 -10.32 2.45 -10.09
CA GLN A 251 -11.57 3.07 -10.53
C GLN A 251 -11.59 4.60 -10.34
N CYS A 252 -10.80 5.15 -9.41
CA CYS A 252 -10.64 6.59 -9.22
C CYS A 252 -10.12 7.27 -10.49
N ILE A 253 -9.25 6.60 -11.25
CA ILE A 253 -8.64 7.12 -12.49
C ILE A 253 -9.06 6.37 -13.77
N GLY A 254 -9.93 5.36 -13.67
CA GLY A 254 -10.32 4.53 -14.82
C GLY A 254 -9.19 3.61 -15.32
N GLY A 255 -8.31 3.17 -14.43
CA GLY A 255 -7.20 2.25 -14.73
C GLY A 255 -7.57 0.78 -14.53
N ASN A 256 -6.61 -0.10 -14.86
CA ASN A 256 -6.69 -1.54 -14.59
C ASN A 256 -6.29 -1.87 -13.14
N ASP A 257 -6.86 -2.94 -12.58
CA ASP A 257 -6.53 -3.39 -11.22
C ASP A 257 -5.13 -4.03 -11.12
N TYR A 258 -4.73 -4.81 -12.12
CA TYR A 258 -3.49 -5.59 -12.11
C TYR A 258 -2.69 -5.38 -13.40
N LEU A 259 -1.37 -5.60 -13.32
CA LEU A 259 -0.54 -5.71 -14.52
C LEU A 259 -0.85 -7.01 -15.27
N LYS A 260 -1.12 -8.07 -14.51
CA LYS A 260 -1.45 -9.39 -15.03
C LYS A 260 -2.21 -10.22 -14.01
N VAL A 261 -3.13 -11.05 -14.48
CA VAL A 261 -3.78 -12.12 -13.71
C VAL A 261 -3.56 -13.43 -14.48
N TYR A 262 -3.28 -14.52 -13.76
CA TYR A 262 -3.02 -15.85 -14.31
C TYR A 262 -4.16 -16.82 -14.03
#